data_AF-A0A914IP90-F1
#
_entry.id   AF-A0A914IP90-F1
#
_cell.length_a   1.000
_cell.length_b   1.000
_cell.length_c   1.000
_cell.angle_alpha   90.00
_cell.angle_beta   90.00
_cell.angle_gamma   90.00
#
_symmetry.space_group_name_H-M   'P 1'
#
loop_
_entity.id
_entity.type
_entity.pdbx_description
1 polymer ?
#
loop_
_entity_poly.entity_id
_entity_poly.type
_entity_poly.pdbx_seq_one_letter_code
_entity_poly.pdbx_strand_id
1 'polypeptide(L)'
;MNQLPPNIEKIIKRHAGFQYSIVNIKYVPKTGRIFGLQIANVTSHKIIVPDVADKSVAGDYLKPLDHIVAINGVPVSSVEIARRLIKECKACFQAVIERPISLEALSLVRKEVEEWRKKMNKPAAPKNMEEMPLDVQEIVSNLLQKRQKTPPVPKHPSALRKVSRAKSSITFTDKHCETQIQSDVAPNKVLRSCK
;
A
#
# COMPACT_ATOMS: atom_id res chain seq x y z
N MET A 1 -18.42 0.30 31.69
CA MET A 1 -16.96 0.15 31.52
C MET A 1 -16.70 -1.24 30.97
N ASN A 2 -16.18 -1.37 29.74
CA ASN A 2 -15.88 -2.68 29.17
C ASN A 2 -14.54 -3.14 29.75
N GLN A 3 -14.58 -4.08 30.70
CA GLN A 3 -13.38 -4.64 31.30
C GLN A 3 -12.69 -5.56 30.30
N LEU A 4 -11.40 -5.34 30.10
CA LEU A 4 -10.57 -6.22 29.29
C LEU A 4 -10.11 -7.39 30.16
N PRO A 5 -9.86 -8.57 29.57
CA PRO A 5 -9.26 -9.68 30.30
C PRO A 5 -7.94 -9.27 30.95
N PRO A 6 -7.63 -9.74 32.18
CA PRO A 6 -6.48 -9.31 32.95
C PRO A 6 -5.12 -9.60 32.27
N ASN A 7 -5.07 -10.63 31.42
CA ASN A 7 -3.89 -10.96 30.63
C ASN A 7 -3.56 -9.88 29.59
N ILE A 8 -4.58 -9.18 29.09
CA ILE A 8 -4.43 -8.08 28.14
C ILE A 8 -4.12 -6.78 28.88
N GLU A 9 -4.71 -6.56 30.05
CA GLU A 9 -4.44 -5.37 30.87
C GLU A 9 -2.96 -5.18 31.21
N LYS A 10 -2.20 -6.27 31.36
CA LYS A 10 -0.75 -6.22 31.59
C LYS A 10 0.04 -5.74 30.36
N ILE A 11 -0.53 -5.85 29.17
CA ILE A 11 0.12 -5.52 27.89
C ILE A 11 -0.14 -4.06 27.50
N ILE A 12 -1.28 -3.49 27.92
CA ILE A 12 -1.69 -2.13 27.58
C ILE A 12 -1.34 -1.12 28.68
N LYS A 13 -0.83 0.04 28.27
CA LYS A 13 -0.80 1.25 29.10
C LYS A 13 -2.04 2.08 28.76
N ARG A 14 -2.97 2.24 29.70
CA ARG A 14 -4.20 2.99 29.45
C ARG A 14 -3.93 4.48 29.40
N HIS A 15 -4.38 5.13 28.32
CA HIS A 15 -4.30 6.57 28.15
C HIS A 15 -5.69 7.22 28.26
N ALA A 16 -5.76 8.39 28.90
CA ALA A 16 -6.97 9.18 28.97
C ALA A 16 -7.40 9.64 27.56
N GLY A 17 -8.69 9.61 27.27
CA GLY A 17 -9.22 9.96 25.95
C GLY A 17 -9.14 8.84 24.89
N PHE A 18 -8.71 7.63 25.28
CA PHE A 18 -8.70 6.43 24.44
C PHE A 18 -9.58 5.32 25.02
N GLN A 19 -10.25 4.59 24.13
CA GLN A 19 -11.04 3.41 24.43
C GLN A 19 -10.31 2.16 23.92
N TYR A 20 -10.18 1.17 24.79
CA TYR A 20 -9.58 -0.11 24.44
C TYR A 20 -10.68 -1.14 24.21
N SER A 21 -10.56 -1.93 23.15
CA SER A 21 -11.49 -3.01 22.86
C SER A 21 -10.79 -4.16 22.15
N ILE A 22 -11.37 -5.35 22.28
CA ILE A 22 -10.91 -6.55 21.59
C ILE A 22 -11.82 -6.78 20.41
N VAL A 23 -11.22 -7.00 19.25
CA VAL A 23 -11.95 -7.23 18.01
C VAL A 23 -11.50 -8.55 17.42
N ASN A 24 -12.46 -9.44 17.16
CA ASN A 24 -12.21 -10.73 16.52
C ASN A 24 -12.50 -10.60 15.03
N ILE A 25 -11.45 -10.55 14.23
CA ILE A 25 -11.55 -10.38 12.79
C ILE A 25 -11.52 -11.75 12.14
N LYS A 26 -12.50 -12.03 11.28
CA LYS A 26 -12.60 -13.30 10.55
C LYS A 26 -12.71 -13.04 9.05
N TYR A 27 -11.68 -13.44 8.31
CA TYR A 27 -11.68 -13.37 6.86
C TYR A 27 -12.20 -14.67 6.23
N VAL A 28 -13.25 -14.56 5.41
CA VAL A 28 -13.83 -15.70 4.67
C VAL A 28 -13.61 -15.48 3.18
N PRO A 29 -12.63 -16.17 2.55
CA PRO A 29 -12.28 -15.97 1.14
C PRO A 29 -13.44 -16.22 0.16
N LYS A 30 -14.40 -17.07 0.54
CA LYS A 30 -15.54 -17.46 -0.32
C LYS A 30 -16.52 -16.31 -0.62
N THR A 31 -16.45 -15.22 0.15
CA THR A 31 -17.36 -14.07 -0.01
C THR A 31 -16.98 -13.13 -1.15
N GLY A 32 -15.79 -13.29 -1.74
CA GLY A 32 -15.28 -12.41 -2.80
C GLY A 32 -14.92 -10.99 -2.33
N ARG A 33 -15.11 -10.68 -1.04
CA ARG A 33 -14.71 -9.39 -0.46
C ARG A 33 -13.21 -9.37 -0.19
N ILE A 34 -12.57 -8.25 -0.48
CA ILE A 34 -11.17 -8.02 -0.10
C ILE A 34 -11.04 -7.83 1.41
N PHE A 35 -9.88 -8.16 1.97
CA PHE A 35 -9.61 -7.91 3.38
C PHE A 35 -9.57 -6.40 3.69
N GLY A 36 -8.88 -5.61 2.86
CA GLY A 36 -8.98 -4.14 2.85
C GLY A 36 -8.38 -3.38 4.04
N LEU A 37 -7.47 -4.00 4.79
CA LEU A 37 -6.76 -3.35 5.89
C LEU A 37 -5.46 -2.69 5.41
N GLN A 38 -5.32 -1.38 5.63
CA GLN A 38 -4.04 -0.69 5.53
C GLN A 38 -3.50 -0.42 6.94
N ILE A 39 -2.21 -0.67 7.15
CA ILE A 39 -1.51 -0.39 8.41
C ILE A 39 -0.23 0.38 8.12
N ALA A 40 0.09 1.31 9.01
CA ALA A 40 1.27 2.16 8.90
C ALA A 40 1.97 2.28 10.25
N ASN A 41 3.31 2.35 10.20
CA ASN A 41 4.11 2.75 11.34
C ASN A 41 4.20 4.28 11.31
N VAL A 42 3.33 4.94 12.07
CA VAL A 42 3.18 6.40 12.03
C VAL A 42 4.18 7.05 12.99
N THR A 43 4.27 6.50 14.19
CA THR A 43 5.20 6.89 15.25
C THR A 43 5.90 5.62 15.72
N SER A 44 7.17 5.72 16.18
CA SER A 44 7.93 4.54 16.65
C SER A 44 7.09 3.66 17.58
N HIS A 45 6.96 2.39 17.22
CA HIS A 45 6.18 1.38 17.95
C HIS A 45 4.66 1.57 17.97
N LYS A 46 4.10 2.40 17.08
CA LYS A 46 2.66 2.70 17.01
C LYS A 46 2.09 2.34 15.63
N ILE A 47 1.36 1.24 15.56
CA ILE A 47 0.76 0.72 14.33
C ILE A 47 -0.66 1.26 14.18
N ILE A 48 -0.79 2.32 13.39
CA ILE A 48 -2.08 2.98 13.17
C ILE A 48 -2.68 2.46 11.86
N VAL A 49 -4.01 2.39 11.82
CA VAL A 49 -4.79 2.15 10.62
C VAL A 49 -5.03 3.49 9.92
N PRO A 50 -4.22 3.89 8.92
CA PRO A 50 -4.39 5.20 8.28
C PRO A 50 -5.65 5.30 7.43
N ASP A 51 -6.13 4.16 6.91
CA ASP A 51 -7.31 4.06 6.07
C ASP A 51 -7.80 2.60 6.02
N VAL A 52 -9.05 2.41 5.65
CA VAL A 52 -9.66 1.10 5.46
C VAL A 52 -10.46 1.12 4.17
N ALA A 53 -10.29 0.12 3.31
CA ALA A 53 -10.98 0.09 2.03
C ALA A 53 -12.50 -0.05 2.22
N ASP A 54 -13.27 0.68 1.41
CA ASP A 54 -14.73 0.60 1.41
C ASP A 54 -15.22 -0.82 1.09
N LYS A 55 -16.30 -1.24 1.76
CA LYS A 55 -16.94 -2.56 1.59
C LYS A 55 -15.99 -3.76 1.81
N SER A 56 -14.91 -3.55 2.56
CA SER A 56 -13.94 -4.60 2.92
C SER A 56 -14.28 -5.27 4.25
N VAL A 57 -13.71 -6.46 4.46
CA VAL A 57 -13.91 -7.19 5.72
C VAL A 57 -13.33 -6.41 6.89
N ALA A 58 -12.17 -5.78 6.74
CA ALA A 58 -11.56 -4.99 7.82
C ALA A 58 -12.44 -3.79 8.23
N GLY A 59 -13.19 -3.19 7.30
CA GLY A 59 -14.10 -2.07 7.58
C GLY A 59 -15.26 -2.40 8.51
N ASP A 60 -15.67 -3.69 8.56
CA ASP A 60 -16.71 -4.14 9.48
C ASP A 60 -16.25 -4.15 10.95
N TYR A 61 -14.92 -4.22 11.18
CA TYR A 61 -14.31 -4.45 12.49
C TYR A 61 -13.46 -3.26 12.98
N LEU A 62 -12.74 -2.63 12.07
CA LEU A 62 -11.75 -1.60 12.33
C LEU A 62 -12.17 -0.28 11.69
N LYS A 63 -11.78 0.83 12.33
CA LYS A 63 -12.00 2.18 11.83
C LYS A 63 -10.66 2.85 11.53
N PRO A 64 -10.62 3.82 10.60
CA PRO A 64 -9.45 4.67 10.44
C PRO A 64 -9.06 5.30 11.78
N LEU A 65 -7.77 5.51 11.99
CA LEU A 65 -7.14 6.03 13.20
C LEU A 65 -7.09 5.06 14.39
N ASP A 66 -7.61 3.85 14.26
CA ASP A 66 -7.41 2.82 15.28
C ASP A 66 -5.92 2.46 15.39
N HIS A 67 -5.44 2.31 16.62
CA HIS A 67 -4.10 1.82 16.92
C HIS A 67 -4.18 0.34 17.31
N ILE A 68 -3.44 -0.52 16.60
CA ILE A 68 -3.36 -1.96 16.88
C ILE A 68 -2.23 -2.20 17.88
N VAL A 69 -2.59 -2.52 19.12
CA VAL A 69 -1.62 -2.73 20.21
C VAL A 69 -1.08 -4.16 20.20
N ALA A 70 -1.96 -5.14 20.01
CA ALA A 70 -1.59 -6.55 20.05
C ALA A 70 -2.45 -7.38 19.09
N ILE A 71 -1.88 -8.47 18.58
CA ILE A 71 -2.57 -9.47 17.74
C ILE A 71 -2.39 -10.83 18.41
N ASN A 72 -3.49 -11.52 18.72
CA ASN A 72 -3.54 -12.81 19.41
C ASN A 72 -2.71 -12.83 20.72
N GLY A 73 -2.76 -11.73 21.47
CA GLY A 73 -1.98 -11.58 22.72
C GLY A 73 -0.50 -11.25 22.51
N VAL A 74 -0.02 -11.17 21.27
CA VAL A 74 1.37 -10.75 20.97
C VAL A 74 1.39 -9.24 20.71
N PRO A 75 2.19 -8.45 21.46
CA PRO A 75 2.31 -7.02 21.23
C PRO A 75 2.94 -6.73 19.87
N VAL A 76 2.41 -5.72 19.18
CA VAL A 76 2.82 -5.37 17.82
C VAL A 76 3.49 -4.01 17.83
N SER A 77 4.78 -4.00 17.51
CA SER A 77 5.60 -2.78 17.49
C SER A 77 5.99 -2.32 16.07
N SER A 78 5.86 -3.19 15.07
CA SER A 78 6.27 -2.90 13.70
C SER A 78 5.25 -3.43 12.69
N VAL A 79 5.12 -2.75 11.55
CA VAL A 79 4.24 -3.17 10.43
C VAL A 79 4.62 -4.57 9.93
N GLU A 80 5.91 -4.92 9.94
CA GLU A 80 6.39 -6.23 9.52
C GLU A 80 5.89 -7.35 10.43
N ILE A 81 5.96 -7.15 11.75
CA ILE A 81 5.45 -8.08 12.76
C ILE A 81 3.93 -8.22 12.59
N ALA A 82 3.23 -7.10 12.44
CA ALA A 82 1.78 -7.10 12.20
C ALA A 82 1.43 -7.91 10.95
N ARG A 83 2.09 -7.64 9.82
CA ARG A 83 1.86 -8.36 8.55
C ARG A 83 2.17 -9.83 8.68
N ARG A 84 3.23 -10.20 9.40
CA ARG A 84 3.61 -11.60 9.64
C ARG A 84 2.51 -12.32 10.42
N LEU A 85 2.10 -11.78 11.56
CA LEU A 85 1.06 -12.38 12.41
C LEU A 85 -0.29 -12.52 11.67
N ILE A 86 -0.70 -11.48 10.93
CA ILE A 86 -1.94 -11.52 10.13
C ILE A 86 -1.89 -12.63 9.09
N LYS A 87 -0.74 -12.82 8.42
CA LYS A 87 -0.55 -13.86 7.41
C LYS A 87 -0.55 -15.26 8.02
N GLU A 88 0.17 -15.46 9.12
CA GLU A 88 0.22 -16.74 9.86
C GLU A 88 -1.18 -17.21 10.26
N CYS A 89 -2.04 -16.27 10.68
CA CYS A 89 -3.40 -16.56 11.09
C CYS A 89 -4.42 -16.54 9.93
N LYS A 90 -3.98 -16.54 8.66
CA LYS A 90 -4.85 -16.52 7.46
C LYS A 90 -5.90 -15.39 7.52
N ALA A 91 -5.50 -14.22 8.02
CA ALA A 91 -6.37 -13.06 8.25
C ALA A 91 -7.58 -13.32 9.18
N CYS A 92 -7.47 -14.32 10.06
CA CYS A 92 -8.42 -14.61 11.14
C CYS A 92 -7.71 -14.45 12.49
N PHE A 93 -7.87 -13.31 13.15
CA PHE A 93 -7.12 -13.00 14.37
C PHE A 93 -7.93 -12.14 15.32
N GLN A 94 -7.57 -12.22 16.60
CA GLN A 94 -8.02 -11.31 17.63
C GLN A 94 -7.03 -10.14 17.72
N ALA A 95 -7.53 -8.91 17.71
CA ALA A 95 -6.73 -7.71 17.87
C ALA A 95 -7.18 -6.93 19.11
N VAL A 96 -6.21 -6.40 19.85
CA VAL A 96 -6.44 -5.39 20.88
C VAL A 96 -6.26 -4.04 20.21
N ILE A 97 -7.32 -3.25 20.16
CA ILE A 97 -7.32 -1.93 19.56
C ILE A 97 -7.45 -0.84 20.61
N GLU A 98 -6.74 0.25 20.37
CA GLU A 98 -6.84 1.52 21.07
C GLU A 98 -7.47 2.52 20.11
N ARG A 99 -8.66 3.01 20.46
CA ARG A 99 -9.45 3.95 19.65
C ARG A 99 -9.51 5.31 20.33
N PRO A 100 -9.13 6.41 19.65
CA PRO A 100 -9.29 7.75 20.21
C PRO A 100 -10.78 8.11 20.31
N ILE A 101 -11.24 8.50 21.49
CA ILE A 101 -12.62 8.95 21.74
C ILE A 101 -12.71 10.44 22.07
N SER A 102 -11.68 11.00 22.70
CA SER A 102 -11.61 12.45 22.97
C SER A 102 -11.27 13.22 21.70
N LEU A 103 -11.81 14.44 21.56
CA LEU A 103 -11.49 15.33 20.45
C LEU A 103 -9.99 15.65 20.37
N GLU A 104 -9.33 15.80 21.52
CA GLU A 104 -7.88 16.04 21.59
C GLU A 104 -7.10 14.83 21.07
N ALA A 105 -7.41 13.63 21.56
CA ALA A 105 -6.78 12.38 21.15
C ALA A 105 -6.97 12.12 19.64
N LEU A 106 -8.18 12.36 19.14
CA LEU A 106 -8.52 12.20 17.74
C LEU A 106 -7.76 13.20 16.86
N SER A 107 -7.65 14.46 17.30
CA SER A 107 -6.87 15.48 16.59
C SER A 107 -5.38 15.17 16.57
N LEU A 108 -4.84 14.63 17.67
CA LEU A 108 -3.44 14.22 17.78
C LEU A 108 -3.14 13.09 16.78
N VAL A 109 -3.91 12.00 16.82
CA VAL A 109 -3.70 10.85 15.93
C VAL A 109 -3.88 11.24 14.47
N ARG A 110 -4.85 12.11 14.15
CA ARG A 110 -5.02 12.66 12.79
C ARG A 110 -3.80 13.44 12.32
N LYS A 111 -3.24 14.31 13.16
CA LYS A 111 -2.02 15.07 12.84
C LYS A 111 -0.85 14.13 12.58
N GLU A 112 -0.64 13.13 13.43
CA GLU A 112 0.42 12.12 13.26
C GLU A 112 0.28 11.39 11.90
N VAL A 113 -0.93 10.91 11.57
CA VAL A 113 -1.20 10.21 10.30
C VAL A 113 -1.00 11.12 9.10
N GLU A 114 -1.42 12.38 9.19
CA GLU A 114 -1.26 13.37 8.11
C GLU A 114 0.22 13.71 7.88
N GLU A 115 1.01 13.89 8.94
CA GLU A 115 2.46 14.07 8.83
C GLU A 115 3.15 12.85 8.22
N TRP A 116 2.74 11.64 8.61
CA TRP A 116 3.22 10.41 7.99
C TRP A 116 2.87 10.36 6.49
N ARG A 117 1.64 10.72 6.11
CA ARG A 117 1.23 10.81 4.69
C ARG A 117 2.08 11.81 3.93
N LYS A 118 2.36 12.99 4.51
CA LYS A 118 3.24 13.99 3.91
C LYS A 118 4.67 13.47 3.74
N LYS A 119 5.22 12.75 4.73
CA LYS A 119 6.55 12.12 4.62
C LYS A 119 6.61 11.06 3.51
N MET A 120 5.56 10.25 3.37
CA MET A 120 5.48 9.22 2.32
C MET A 120 5.25 9.81 0.93
N ASN A 121 4.50 10.92 0.82
CA ASN A 121 4.23 11.60 -0.45
C ASN A 121 5.31 12.61 -0.84
N LYS A 122 6.32 12.86 0.00
CA LYS A 122 7.48 13.65 -0.42
C LYS A 122 8.17 12.90 -1.56
N PRO A 123 8.28 13.48 -2.76
CA PRO A 123 9.11 12.87 -3.79
C PRO A 123 10.51 12.73 -3.22
N ALA A 124 11.15 11.58 -3.45
CA ALA A 124 12.57 11.46 -3.18
C ALA A 124 13.24 12.60 -3.93
N ALA A 125 13.77 13.58 -3.19
CA ALA A 125 14.60 14.61 -3.80
C ALA A 125 15.70 13.85 -4.56
N PRO A 126 15.99 14.21 -5.83
CA PRO A 126 17.12 13.60 -6.51
C PRO A 126 18.34 13.77 -5.60
N LYS A 127 19.13 12.71 -5.41
CA LYS A 127 20.23 12.68 -4.42
C LYS A 127 21.24 13.83 -4.57
N ASN A 128 21.26 14.48 -5.74
CA ASN A 128 22.15 15.59 -6.08
C ASN A 128 21.41 16.93 -6.16
N MET A 129 20.22 17.08 -5.53
CA MET A 129 19.45 18.32 -5.63
C MET A 129 20.18 19.51 -5.01
N GLU A 130 20.98 19.26 -3.97
CA GLU A 130 21.74 20.27 -3.24
C GLU A 130 23.01 20.72 -3.98
N GLU A 131 23.51 19.89 -4.90
CA GLU A 131 24.63 20.21 -5.79
C GLU A 131 24.20 20.98 -7.06
N MET A 132 22.88 21.07 -7.31
CA MET A 132 22.36 21.78 -8.48
C MET A 132 22.34 23.30 -8.24
N PRO A 133 22.60 24.11 -9.26
CA PRO A 133 22.32 25.55 -9.25
C PRO A 133 20.86 25.87 -8.88
N LEU A 134 20.62 27.00 -8.20
CA LEU A 134 19.31 27.37 -7.62
C LEU A 134 18.16 27.42 -8.64
N ASP A 135 18.44 27.90 -9.85
CA ASP A 135 17.54 27.93 -11.00
C ASP A 135 17.15 26.52 -11.47
N VAL A 136 18.12 25.60 -11.52
CA VAL A 136 17.88 24.18 -11.86
C VAL A 136 17.10 23.48 -10.76
N GLN A 137 17.37 23.78 -9.47
CA GLN A 137 16.58 23.28 -8.35
C GLN A 137 15.11 23.69 -8.45
N GLU A 138 14.85 24.95 -8.82
CA GLU A 138 13.49 25.47 -8.99
C GLU A 138 12.76 24.78 -10.15
N ILE A 139 13.43 24.59 -11.29
CA ILE A 139 12.87 23.88 -12.45
C ILE A 139 12.52 22.42 -12.10
N VAL A 140 13.43 21.72 -11.43
CA VAL A 140 13.22 20.31 -11.02
C VAL A 140 12.07 20.21 -10.02
N SER A 141 12.01 21.12 -9.04
CA SER A 141 10.93 21.18 -8.06
C SER A 141 9.58 21.44 -8.73
N ASN A 142 9.52 22.37 -9.69
CA ASN A 142 8.32 22.68 -10.46
C ASN A 142 7.86 21.50 -11.33
N LEU A 143 8.78 20.75 -11.94
CA LEU A 143 8.47 19.53 -12.70
C LEU A 143 7.92 18.42 -11.81
N LEU A 144 8.51 18.22 -10.62
CA LEU A 144 8.02 17.26 -9.63
C LEU A 144 6.62 17.62 -9.13
N GLN A 145 6.37 18.90 -8.84
CA GLN A 145 5.04 19.38 -8.43
C GLN A 145 4.00 19.27 -9.56
N LYS A 146 4.36 19.62 -10.80
CA LYS A 146 3.47 19.46 -11.96
C LYS A 146 3.07 18.01 -12.17
N ARG A 147 4.01 17.07 -12.02
CA ARG A 147 3.75 15.62 -12.07
C ARG A 147 2.82 15.09 -10.97
N GLN A 148 2.74 15.76 -9.83
CA GLN A 148 1.82 15.39 -8.74
C GLN A 148 0.39 15.89 -8.99
N LYS A 149 0.25 17.03 -9.68
CA LYS A 149 -1.06 17.64 -9.99
C LYS A 149 -1.73 17.02 -11.22
N THR A 150 -0.96 16.40 -12.12
CA THR A 150 -1.52 15.68 -13.26
C THR A 150 -1.97 14.27 -12.83
N PRO A 151 -3.25 13.89 -13.06
CA PRO A 151 -3.70 12.52 -12.84
C PRO A 151 -2.88 11.55 -13.72
N PRO A 152 -2.65 10.31 -13.28
CA PRO A 152 -1.93 9.33 -14.09
C PRO A 152 -2.72 9.11 -15.38
N VAL A 153 -2.15 9.55 -16.50
CA VAL A 153 -2.66 9.22 -17.83
C VAL A 153 -2.76 7.68 -17.89
N PRO A 154 -3.91 7.10 -18.27
CA PRO A 154 -4.04 5.65 -18.38
C PRO A 154 -2.91 5.16 -19.27
N LYS A 155 -2.09 4.25 -18.72
CA LYS A 155 -1.00 3.63 -19.46
C LYS A 155 -1.63 2.99 -20.69
N HIS A 156 -1.40 3.55 -21.87
CA HIS A 156 -1.63 2.83 -23.11
C HIS A 156 -0.94 1.46 -22.97
N PRO A 157 -1.58 0.36 -23.40
CA PRO A 157 -1.01 -0.96 -23.24
C PRO A 157 0.36 -0.97 -23.90
N SER A 158 1.40 -1.13 -23.09
CA SER A 158 2.75 -1.34 -23.58
C SER A 158 2.72 -2.59 -24.46
N ALA A 159 2.97 -2.44 -25.76
CA ALA A 159 3.03 -3.54 -26.72
C ALA A 159 4.09 -4.61 -26.36
N LEU A 160 4.96 -4.32 -25.39
CA LEU A 160 5.97 -5.23 -24.85
C LEU A 160 5.50 -5.81 -23.52
N ARG A 161 4.45 -6.65 -23.53
CA ARG A 161 4.14 -7.54 -22.40
C ARG A 161 4.71 -8.92 -22.71
N LYS A 162 5.70 -9.35 -21.92
CA LYS A 162 6.18 -10.75 -21.96
C LYS A 162 5.05 -11.62 -21.40
N VAL A 163 4.29 -12.28 -22.29
CA VAL A 163 3.19 -13.16 -21.91
C VAL A 163 3.78 -14.37 -21.19
N SER A 164 3.50 -14.51 -19.90
CA SER A 164 3.73 -15.74 -19.15
C SER A 164 2.93 -16.86 -19.82
N ARG A 165 3.60 -17.96 -20.21
CA ARG A 165 3.02 -19.15 -20.85
C ARG A 165 1.74 -19.63 -20.15
N ALA A 166 0.59 -19.17 -20.63
CA ALA A 166 -0.63 -19.94 -20.66
C ALA A 166 -0.72 -20.51 -22.08
N LYS A 167 -0.73 -21.84 -22.21
CA LYS A 167 -0.87 -22.52 -23.50
C LYS A 167 -2.30 -22.31 -24.00
N SER A 168 -2.56 -21.25 -24.74
CA SER A 168 -3.72 -21.20 -25.62
C SER A 168 -3.44 -22.10 -26.82
N SER A 169 -4.22 -23.17 -26.97
CA SER A 169 -4.21 -24.02 -28.17
C SER A 169 -4.67 -23.17 -29.36
N ILE A 170 -3.76 -22.86 -30.28
CA ILE A 170 -4.09 -22.18 -31.54
C ILE A 170 -4.44 -23.27 -32.54
N THR A 171 -5.69 -23.31 -32.98
CA THR A 171 -6.14 -24.17 -34.08
C THR A 171 -6.18 -23.32 -35.34
N PHE A 172 -5.34 -23.67 -36.32
CA PHE A 172 -5.31 -23.03 -37.63
C PHE A 172 -6.40 -23.66 -38.50
N THR A 173 -7.31 -22.86 -39.06
CA THR A 173 -8.31 -23.30 -40.03
C THR A 173 -7.75 -23.19 -41.44
N ASP A 174 -8.09 -24.14 -42.32
CA ASP A 174 -7.52 -24.44 -43.65
C ASP A 174 -7.53 -23.32 -44.73
N LYS A 175 -7.73 -22.06 -44.36
CA LYS A 175 -7.65 -20.90 -45.25
C LYS A 175 -6.62 -19.92 -44.73
N HIS A 176 -5.34 -20.29 -44.83
CA HIS A 176 -4.24 -19.38 -44.56
C HIS A 176 -3.66 -18.84 -45.86
N CYS A 177 -3.70 -17.51 -46.03
CA CYS A 177 -2.90 -16.81 -47.03
C CYS A 177 -1.58 -16.38 -46.37
N GLU A 178 -0.48 -16.95 -46.83
CA GLU A 178 0.87 -16.54 -46.43
C GLU A 178 1.24 -15.26 -47.21
N THR A 179 1.61 -14.21 -46.50
CA THR A 179 2.15 -12.98 -47.12
C THR A 179 3.57 -12.80 -46.63
N GLN A 180 4.53 -13.02 -47.54
CA GLN A 180 5.94 -12.86 -47.27
C GLN A 180 6.33 -11.38 -47.44
N ILE A 181 6.81 -10.75 -46.37
CA ILE A 181 7.37 -9.40 -46.44
C ILE A 181 8.88 -9.56 -46.55
N GLN A 182 9.44 -9.14 -47.68
CA GLN A 182 10.89 -9.09 -47.91
C GLN A 182 11.41 -7.66 -47.70
N SER A 183 12.64 -7.56 -47.19
CA SER A 183 13.34 -6.28 -47.07
C SER A 183 13.78 -5.80 -48.45
N ASP A 184 13.62 -4.51 -48.70
CA ASP A 184 14.12 -3.78 -49.87
C ASP A 184 15.62 -3.45 -49.78
N VAL A 185 16.27 -3.83 -48.67
CA VAL A 185 17.69 -3.56 -48.44
C VAL A 185 18.53 -4.55 -49.24
N ALA A 186 19.34 -4.02 -50.16
CA ALA A 186 20.31 -4.81 -50.92
C ALA A 186 21.20 -5.64 -49.97
N PRO A 187 21.54 -6.90 -50.32
CA PRO A 187 22.12 -7.90 -49.41
C PRO A 187 23.43 -7.48 -48.73
N ASN A 188 24.09 -6.43 -49.24
CA ASN A 188 25.40 -5.98 -48.78
C ASN A 188 25.32 -4.74 -47.88
N LYS A 189 24.12 -4.30 -47.45
CA LYS A 189 23.95 -3.09 -46.65
C LYS A 189 23.53 -3.45 -45.23
N VAL A 190 24.37 -3.10 -44.27
CA VAL A 190 24.10 -3.26 -42.83
C VAL A 190 23.77 -1.89 -42.23
N LEU A 191 22.76 -1.84 -41.37
CA LEU A 191 22.42 -0.64 -40.61
C LEU A 191 23.61 -0.25 -39.71
N ARG A 192 24.02 1.02 -39.74
CA ARG A 192 25.12 1.50 -38.88
C ARG A 192 24.73 1.32 -37.42
N SER A 193 25.64 0.77 -36.62
CA SER A 193 25.49 0.74 -35.17
C SER A 193 25.57 2.17 -34.62
N CYS A 194 24.61 2.54 -33.79
CA CYS A 194 24.64 3.82 -33.08
C CYS A 194 25.75 3.78 -32.03
N LYS A 195 26.63 4.79 -32.03
CA LYS A 195 27.60 5.07 -30.95
C LYS A 195 26.94 5.82 -29.81
#